data_AF-A0A7V9UH73-F1
#
_entry.id   AF-A0A7V9UH73-F1
#
_cell.length_a   1.000
_cell.length_b   1.000
_cell.length_c   1.000
_cell.angle_alpha   90.00
_cell.angle_beta   90.00
_cell.angle_gamma   90.00
#
_symmetry.space_group_name_H-M   'P 1'
#
loop_
_entity.id
_entity.type
_entity.pdbx_description
1 polymer ?
#
loop_
_entity_poly.entity_id
_entity_poly.type
_entity_poly.pdbx_seq_one_letter_code
_entity_poly.pdbx_strand_id
1 'polypeptide(L)'
;MNLLRSTIFGLILSCGFGTQISAAAPATIQDYEFHQERMRLTSDSVIAISSFDSKDHVTAYTHYGIRLWNAVFHAKILSWDISGDLVFVFSKDRQGHSTYITCINRYTGEQIWQKP
;
A
#
# COMPACT_ATOMS: atom_id res chain seq x y z
N MET A 1 -1.27 2.42 89.86
CA MET A 1 -1.84 1.26 89.15
C MET A 1 -1.99 1.64 87.69
N ASN A 2 -0.89 1.53 86.94
CA ASN A 2 -0.54 0.40 86.06
C ASN A 2 -1.28 0.53 84.72
N LEU A 3 -0.68 1.23 83.76
CA LEU A 3 0.16 0.66 82.69
C LEU A 3 -0.67 -0.10 81.65
N LEU A 4 -1.13 0.61 80.62
CA LEU A 4 -1.39 -0.03 79.33
C LEU A 4 -0.37 0.48 78.31
N ARG A 5 0.40 -0.47 77.83
CA ARG A 5 1.60 -0.36 77.01
C ARG A 5 1.25 0.11 75.61
N SER A 6 1.84 1.23 75.20
CA SER A 6 2.04 1.57 73.80
C SER A 6 3.24 0.76 73.30
N THR A 7 3.02 -0.12 72.33
CA THR A 7 4.11 -0.83 71.66
C THR A 7 3.90 -0.71 70.15
N ILE A 8 4.81 0.09 69.60
CA ILE A 8 5.10 0.40 68.20
C ILE A 8 5.03 -0.87 67.34
N PHE A 9 4.12 -0.88 66.37
CA PHE A 9 4.05 -1.94 65.36
C PHE A 9 5.03 -1.63 64.23
N GLY A 10 5.78 -2.67 63.86
CA GLY A 10 7.00 -2.61 63.07
C GLY A 10 6.84 -2.02 61.68
N LEU A 11 7.80 -1.14 61.38
CA LEU A 11 8.35 -0.85 60.08
C LEU A 11 8.81 -2.16 59.39
N ILE A 12 8.36 -2.42 58.16
CA ILE A 12 9.16 -2.81 56.98
C ILE A 12 8.22 -2.75 55.77
N LEU A 13 8.34 -1.65 55.02
CA LEU A 13 7.88 -1.54 53.64
C LEU A 13 8.76 -2.47 52.80
N SER A 14 8.26 -3.63 52.39
CA SER A 14 8.80 -4.37 51.26
C SER A 14 8.16 -3.85 49.98
N CYS A 15 8.65 -2.70 49.49
CA CYS A 15 8.38 -2.23 48.14
C CYS A 15 9.15 -3.12 47.15
N GLY A 16 8.63 -4.32 46.88
CA GLY A 16 9.01 -5.07 45.70
C GLY A 16 8.46 -4.34 44.47
N PHE A 17 9.22 -3.37 43.93
CA PHE A 17 9.00 -2.89 42.57
C PHE A 17 9.37 -4.03 41.62
N GLY A 18 8.44 -4.97 41.42
CA GLY A 18 8.47 -5.83 40.26
C GLY A 18 8.24 -4.96 39.04
N THR A 19 9.29 -4.68 38.28
CA THR A 19 9.17 -4.12 36.93
C THR A 19 8.42 -5.15 36.08
N GLN A 20 7.10 -4.98 35.97
CA GLN A 20 6.34 -5.62 34.90
C GLN A 20 6.73 -4.94 33.60
N ILE A 21 7.76 -5.47 32.95
CA ILE A 21 8.03 -5.20 31.55
C ILE A 21 6.88 -5.86 30.79
N SER A 22 5.84 -5.10 30.50
CA SER A 22 4.85 -5.51 29.52
C SER A 22 5.56 -5.50 28.18
N ALA A 23 5.99 -6.69 27.73
CA ALA A 23 6.44 -6.86 26.36
C ALA A 23 5.24 -6.57 25.46
N ALA A 24 5.23 -5.39 24.83
CA ALA A 24 4.28 -5.11 23.76
C ALA A 24 4.40 -6.26 22.76
N ALA A 25 3.28 -6.93 22.49
CA ALA A 25 3.24 -7.95 21.45
C ALA A 25 3.80 -7.30 20.17
N PRO A 26 4.72 -7.96 19.45
CA PRO A 26 5.23 -7.43 18.19
C PRO A 26 4.01 -7.15 17.32
N ALA A 27 3.87 -5.91 16.86
CA ALA A 27 2.87 -5.57 15.87
C ALA A 27 3.05 -6.57 14.72
N THR A 28 2.01 -7.37 14.46
CA THR A 28 1.99 -8.23 13.29
C THR A 28 2.03 -7.32 12.08
N ILE A 29 3.21 -7.18 11.49
CA ILE A 29 3.35 -6.64 10.15
C ILE A 29 2.63 -7.67 9.28
N GLN A 30 1.37 -7.39 8.93
CA GLN A 30 0.74 -8.07 7.81
C GLN A 30 1.59 -7.69 6.60
N ASP A 31 2.54 -8.54 6.25
CA ASP A 31 3.17 -8.53 4.95
C ASP A 31 2.04 -8.72 3.96
N TYR A 32 1.65 -7.63 3.30
CA TYR A 32 0.64 -7.66 2.27
C TYR A 32 1.16 -8.62 1.20
N GLU A 33 0.50 -9.75 0.97
CA GLU A 33 0.91 -10.67 -0.09
C GLU A 33 0.88 -9.89 -1.42
N PHE A 34 2.07 -9.55 -1.91
CA PHE A 34 2.26 -8.71 -3.10
C PHE A 34 2.01 -9.53 -4.38
N HIS A 35 0.80 -10.05 -4.55
CA HIS A 35 0.34 -10.63 -5.80
C HIS A 35 -0.20 -9.53 -6.70
N GLN A 36 0.69 -8.69 -7.25
CA GLN A 36 0.27 -7.74 -8.27
C GLN A 36 1.20 -7.85 -9.48
N GLU A 37 0.66 -8.40 -10.57
CA GLU A 37 1.26 -8.34 -11.89
C GLU A 37 1.25 -6.88 -12.40
N ARG A 38 2.18 -6.09 -11.85
CA ARG A 38 2.35 -4.67 -12.17
C ARG A 38 3.19 -4.45 -13.40
N MET A 39 3.69 -5.50 -14.05
CA MET A 39 4.57 -5.36 -15.21
C MET A 39 4.21 -6.39 -16.28
N ARG A 40 4.20 -5.95 -17.53
CA ARG A 40 4.09 -6.82 -18.71
C ARG A 40 5.18 -6.46 -19.69
N LEU A 41 5.78 -7.50 -20.27
CA LEU A 41 6.72 -7.37 -21.37
C LEU A 41 5.97 -7.57 -22.68
N THR A 42 6.40 -6.82 -23.69
CA THR A 42 6.02 -7.02 -25.08
C THR A 42 7.29 -7.20 -25.91
N SER A 43 7.15 -7.46 -27.21
CA SER A 43 8.30 -7.60 -28.12
C SER A 43 9.19 -6.36 -28.18
N ASP A 44 8.64 -5.19 -27.87
CA ASP A 44 9.26 -3.87 -28.12
C ASP A 44 9.29 -2.94 -26.89
N SER A 45 8.55 -3.25 -25.83
CA SER A 45 8.54 -2.43 -24.61
C SER A 45 8.26 -3.22 -23.33
N VAL A 46 8.62 -2.60 -22.21
CA VAL A 46 8.24 -2.99 -20.85
C VAL A 46 7.21 -1.98 -20.36
N ILE A 47 6.03 -2.43 -19.96
CA ILE A 47 4.98 -1.56 -19.41
C ILE A 47 4.79 -1.92 -17.94
N ALA A 48 4.76 -0.91 -17.08
CA ALA A 48 4.63 -1.07 -15.65
C ALA A 48 3.58 -0.13 -15.02
N ILE A 49 2.91 -0.63 -13.98
CA ILE A 49 1.99 0.10 -13.13
C ILE A 49 2.69 0.50 -11.85
N SER A 50 2.73 1.80 -11.57
CA SER A 50 3.16 2.34 -10.28
C SER A 50 1.96 2.93 -9.57
N SER A 51 1.66 2.48 -8.35
CA SER A 51 0.49 2.92 -7.61
C SER A 51 0.90 3.71 -6.37
N PHE A 52 0.30 4.89 -6.19
CA PHE A 52 0.52 5.78 -5.05
C PHE A 52 -0.81 6.17 -4.40
N ASP A 53 -0.75 6.91 -3.30
CA ASP A 53 -1.94 7.29 -2.52
C ASP A 53 -2.90 8.23 -3.28
N SER A 54 -2.36 9.12 -4.10
CA SER A 54 -3.15 10.14 -4.81
C SER A 54 -3.35 9.86 -6.30
N LYS A 55 -2.49 9.06 -6.91
CA LYS A 55 -2.52 8.74 -8.34
C LYS A 55 -1.78 7.46 -8.64
N ASP A 56 -2.19 6.79 -9.70
CA ASP A 56 -1.50 5.66 -10.28
C ASP A 56 -0.92 6.07 -11.64
N HIS A 57 0.02 5.29 -12.12
CA HIS A 57 0.76 5.55 -13.34
C HIS A 57 0.87 4.28 -14.16
N VAL A 58 0.62 4.39 -15.47
CA VAL A 58 1.02 3.39 -16.46
C VAL A 58 2.21 3.97 -17.20
N THR A 59 3.36 3.31 -17.16
CA THR A 59 4.59 3.81 -17.78
C THR A 59 5.18 2.76 -18.70
N ALA A 60 5.57 3.17 -19.90
CA ALA A 60 6.31 2.30 -20.82
C ALA A 60 7.78 2.70 -20.90
N TYR A 61 8.61 1.69 -21.05
CA TYR A 61 10.05 1.78 -21.22
C TYR A 61 10.51 0.91 -22.38
N THR A 62 11.67 1.23 -22.95
CA THR A 62 12.43 0.26 -23.76
C THR A 62 12.97 -0.86 -22.87
N HIS A 63 13.42 -1.97 -23.46
CA HIS A 63 14.11 -3.03 -22.70
C HIS A 63 15.44 -2.58 -22.07
N TYR A 64 15.94 -1.41 -22.44
CA TYR A 64 17.12 -0.79 -21.85
C TYR A 64 16.80 0.22 -20.73
N GLY A 65 15.52 0.36 -20.36
CA GLY A 65 15.08 1.23 -19.26
C GLY A 65 14.89 2.70 -19.64
N ILE A 66 14.86 3.04 -20.94
CA ILE A 66 14.56 4.41 -21.38
C ILE A 66 13.05 4.60 -21.38
N ARG A 67 12.55 5.62 -20.67
CA ARG A 67 11.11 5.92 -20.62
C ARG A 67 10.61 6.40 -21.98
N LEU A 68 9.56 5.74 -22.49
CA LEU A 68 8.86 6.09 -23.71
C LEU A 68 7.72 7.08 -23.44
N TRP A 69 6.83 6.73 -22.50
CA TRP A 69 5.69 7.56 -22.10
C TRP A 69 5.23 7.24 -20.68
N ASN A 70 4.41 8.13 -20.10
CA ASN A 70 3.80 7.97 -18.78
C ASN A 70 2.37 8.53 -18.79
N ALA A 71 1.39 7.67 -18.58
CA ALA A 71 -0.01 8.02 -18.43
C ALA A 71 -0.39 8.06 -16.94
N VAL A 72 -1.04 9.15 -16.51
CA VAL A 72 -1.42 9.38 -15.11
C VAL A 72 -2.90 9.07 -14.92
N PHE A 73 -3.22 8.28 -13.89
CA PHE A 73 -4.57 7.92 -13.48
C PHE A 73 -4.85 8.48 -12.08
N HIS A 74 -5.81 9.38 -11.95
CA HIS A 74 -6.25 9.85 -10.63
C HIS A 74 -7.09 8.80 -9.90
N ALA A 75 -7.76 7.93 -10.65
CA ALA A 75 -8.39 6.70 -10.15
C ALA A 75 -7.35 5.68 -9.67
N LYS A 76 -7.79 4.70 -8.86
CA LYS A 76 -7.00 3.54 -8.48
C LYS A 76 -7.11 2.49 -9.57
N ILE A 77 -5.98 2.04 -10.13
CA ILE A 77 -5.94 0.95 -11.11
C ILE A 77 -6.13 -0.37 -10.37
N LEU A 78 -7.12 -1.14 -10.79
CA LEU A 78 -7.48 -2.43 -10.23
C LEU A 78 -6.89 -3.58 -11.06
N SER A 79 -6.97 -3.45 -12.38
CA SER A 79 -6.38 -4.41 -13.32
C SER A 79 -6.09 -3.74 -14.66
N TRP A 80 -5.30 -4.43 -15.48
CA TRP A 80 -4.92 -3.94 -16.80
C TRP A 80 -4.51 -5.11 -17.69
N ASP A 81 -4.60 -4.94 -19.01
CA ASP A 81 -4.10 -5.91 -19.98
C ASP A 81 -3.74 -5.25 -21.31
N ILE A 82 -3.03 -5.98 -22.17
CA ILE A 82 -2.56 -5.53 -23.47
C ILE A 82 -3.23 -6.36 -24.58
N SER A 83 -3.76 -5.70 -25.60
CA SER A 83 -4.25 -6.35 -26.81
C SER A 83 -3.74 -5.61 -28.05
N GLY A 84 -2.75 -6.19 -28.72
CA GLY A 84 -2.07 -5.55 -29.86
C GLY A 84 -1.49 -4.18 -29.48
N ASP A 85 -2.01 -3.15 -30.12
CA ASP A 85 -1.54 -1.76 -29.96
C ASP A 85 -2.26 -1.00 -28.84
N LEU A 86 -3.06 -1.71 -28.04
CA LEU A 86 -3.93 -1.12 -27.03
C LEU A 86 -3.57 -1.64 -25.64
N VAL A 87 -3.66 -0.76 -24.66
CA VAL A 87 -3.65 -1.11 -23.24
C VAL A 87 -5.01 -0.76 -22.65
N PHE A 88 -5.62 -1.73 -21.99
CA PHE A 88 -6.90 -1.57 -21.30
C PHE A 88 -6.63 -1.49 -19.81
N VAL A 89 -7.20 -0.48 -19.16
CA VAL A 89 -7.02 -0.21 -17.73
C VAL A 89 -8.39 -0.16 -17.08
N PHE A 90 -8.62 -1.09 -16.15
CA PHE A 90 -9.78 -1.05 -15.28
C PHE A 90 -9.42 -0.34 -13.98
N SER A 91 -10.19 0.69 -13.65
CA SER A 91 -9.91 1.56 -12.51
C SER A 91 -11.18 1.90 -11.74
N LYS A 92 -11.01 2.38 -10.52
CA LYS A 92 -12.08 2.85 -9.65
C LYS A 92 -11.72 4.22 -9.11
N ASP A 93 -12.67 5.16 -9.03
CA ASP A 93 -12.39 6.38 -8.30
C ASP A 93 -11.99 6.07 -6.84
N ARG A 94 -11.17 6.94 -6.26
CA ARG A 94 -10.56 6.65 -4.95
C ARG A 94 -11.56 6.71 -3.80
N GLN A 95 -12.71 7.32 -4.01
CA GLN A 95 -13.82 7.35 -3.05
C GLN A 95 -14.69 6.08 -3.17
N GLY A 96 -14.52 5.32 -4.25
CA GLY A 96 -15.19 4.07 -4.52
C GLY A 96 -16.57 4.17 -5.14
N HIS A 97 -16.96 5.31 -5.73
CA HIS A 97 -18.31 5.55 -6.24
C HIS A 97 -18.53 5.03 -7.68
N SER A 98 -17.47 5.02 -8.48
CA SER A 98 -17.52 4.81 -9.92
C SER A 98 -16.33 3.97 -10.36
N THR A 99 -16.54 3.15 -11.38
CA THR A 99 -15.49 2.44 -12.12
C THR A 99 -15.29 3.06 -13.47
N TYR A 100 -14.16 2.75 -14.10
CA TYR A 100 -13.88 3.13 -15.47
C TYR A 100 -13.06 2.06 -16.17
N ILE A 101 -13.39 1.80 -17.44
CA ILE A 101 -12.51 1.12 -18.39
C ILE A 101 -11.93 2.18 -19.31
N THR A 102 -10.61 2.28 -19.33
CA THR A 102 -9.86 3.22 -20.16
C THR A 102 -9.05 2.46 -21.19
N CYS A 103 -9.11 2.90 -22.45
CA CYS A 103 -8.27 2.40 -23.52
C CYS A 103 -7.23 3.45 -23.86
N ILE A 104 -5.95 3.06 -23.84
CA ILE A 104 -4.83 3.92 -24.20
C ILE A 104 -4.03 3.28 -25.34
N ASN A 105 -3.42 4.11 -26.17
CA ASN A 105 -2.50 3.67 -27.21
C ASN A 105 -1.19 3.18 -26.57
N ARG A 106 -0.74 1.96 -26.91
CA ARG A 106 0.44 1.32 -26.32
C ARG A 106 1.76 2.01 -26.67
N TYR A 107 1.84 2.73 -27.78
CA TYR A 107 3.06 3.37 -28.25
C TYR A 107 3.19 4.83 -27.77
N THR A 108 2.08 5.52 -27.54
CA THR A 108 2.09 6.94 -27.14
C THR A 108 1.64 7.18 -25.71
N GLY A 109 0.90 6.24 -25.10
CA GLY A 109 0.26 6.42 -23.80
C GLY A 109 -0.97 7.34 -23.84
N GLU A 110 -1.39 7.81 -25.02
CA GLU A 110 -2.54 8.69 -25.17
C GLU A 110 -3.85 7.93 -24.94
N GLN A 111 -4.78 8.56 -24.22
CA GLN A 111 -6.12 8.03 -24.03
C GLN A 111 -6.91 8.09 -25.34
N ILE A 112 -7.42 6.95 -25.77
CA ILE A 112 -8.28 6.83 -26.95
C ILE A 112 -9.74 7.03 -26.53
N TRP A 113 -10.19 6.31 -25.49
CA TRP A 113 -11.52 6.46 -24.93
C TRP A 113 -11.57 6.00 -23.47
N GLN A 114 -12.63 6.43 -22.78
CA GLN A 114 -12.98 5.97 -21.43
C GLN A 114 -14.49 5.72 -21.35
N LYS A 115 -14.89 4.67 -20.63
CA LYS A 115 -16.27 4.34 -20.30
C LYS A 115 -16.42 4.08 -18.79
N PRO A 116 -17.54 4.47 -18.16
CA PRO A 116 -17.83 4.11 -16.77
C PRO A 116 -18.06 2.60 -16.61
#